data_AF-A0A2V9IXM2-F1
#
_entry.id   AF-A0A2V9IXM2-F1
#
_cell.length_a   1.000
_cell.length_b   1.000
_cell.length_c   1.000
_cell.angle_alpha   90.00
_cell.angle_beta   90.00
_cell.angle_gamma   90.00
#
_symmetry.space_group_name_H-M   'P 1'
#
loop_
_entity.id
_entity.type
_entity.pdbx_description
1 polymer ?
#
loop_
_entity_poly.entity_id
_entity_poly.type
_entity_poly.pdbx_seq_one_letter_code
_entity_poly.pdbx_strand_id
1 'polypeptide(L)' 'LRELLPRAREAKLVHALVIKERFATFSPRADAEDARPEALTPVRGLYLAGDWTSTGLPATIEGAVKSGYTAAEAILDGG' A
#
# COMPACT_ATOMS: atom_id res chain seq x y z
N LEU A 1 19.40 -17.81 2.18
CA LEU A 1 18.97 -19.24 2.19
C LEU A 1 20.11 -20.20 2.57
N ARG A 2 21.25 -20.23 1.88
CA ARG A 2 22.38 -21.15 2.20
C ARG A 2 23.08 -20.89 3.55
N GLU A 3 22.97 -19.66 4.04
CA GLU A 3 23.44 -19.27 5.39
C GLU A 3 22.42 -19.66 6.47
N LEU A 4 21.13 -19.45 6.22
CA LEU A 4 20.04 -19.73 7.16
C LEU A 4 19.61 -21.20 7.19
N LEU A 5 19.77 -21.93 6.08
CA LEU A 5 19.37 -23.33 5.88
C LEU A 5 20.55 -24.15 5.35
N PRO A 6 21.32 -24.84 6.23
CA PRO A 6 22.55 -25.53 5.84
C PRO A 6 22.37 -26.58 4.73
N ARG A 7 21.27 -27.33 4.73
CA ARG A 7 20.98 -28.33 3.68
C ARG A 7 20.73 -27.72 2.30
N ALA A 8 20.36 -26.43 2.23
CA ALA A 8 20.17 -25.74 0.96
C ALA A 8 21.51 -25.41 0.25
N ARG A 9 22.66 -25.66 0.88
CA ARG A 9 23.98 -25.52 0.25
C ARG A 9 24.18 -26.50 -0.90
N GLU A 10 23.64 -27.70 -0.76
CA GLU A 10 23.72 -28.78 -1.76
C GLU A 10 22.60 -28.70 -2.80
N ALA A 11 21.58 -27.87 -2.58
CA ALA A 11 20.46 -27.73 -3.49
C ALA A 11 20.86 -26.99 -4.78
N LYS A 12 20.36 -27.50 -5.92
CA LYS A 12 20.45 -26.85 -7.23
C LYS A 12 19.26 -25.91 -7.42
N LEU A 13 19.54 -24.63 -7.68
CA LEU A 13 18.51 -23.67 -8.09
C LEU A 13 18.02 -24.04 -9.50
N VAL A 14 16.73 -24.37 -9.63
CA VAL A 14 16.13 -24.73 -10.92
C VAL A 14 15.50 -23.52 -11.63
N HIS A 15 14.98 -22.56 -10.86
CA HIS A 15 14.35 -21.36 -11.38
C HIS A 15 14.35 -20.26 -10.31
N ALA A 16 14.45 -19.00 -10.74
CA ALA A 16 14.25 -17.83 -9.90
C ALA A 16 13.66 -16.69 -10.74
N LEU A 17 12.77 -15.92 -10.11
CA LEU A 17 12.23 -14.68 -10.63
C LEU A 17 12.54 -13.57 -9.63
N VAL A 18 13.12 -12.47 -10.11
CA VAL A 18 13.40 -11.28 -9.31
C VAL A 18 12.50 -10.16 -9.77
N ILE A 19 11.61 -9.71 -8.89
CA ILE A 19 10.71 -8.58 -9.14
C ILE A 19 11.23 -7.41 -8.31
N LYS A 20 11.36 -6.24 -8.93
CA LYS A 20 11.77 -4.99 -8.27
C LYS A 20 10.74 -3.93 -8.58
N GLU A 21 10.10 -3.41 -7.53
CA GLU A 21 9.17 -2.30 -7.64
C GLU A 21 9.68 -1.15 -6.77
N ARG A 22 10.17 -0.09 -7.42
CA ARG A 22 10.84 1.03 -6.74
C ARG A 22 9.84 1.89 -5.98
N PHE A 23 8.59 1.91 -6.42
CA PHE A 23 7.53 2.75 -5.87
C PHE A 23 6.37 1.89 -5.37
N ALA A 24 6.68 0.74 -4.75
CA ALA A 24 5.68 -0.25 -4.33
C ALA A 24 4.75 0.30 -3.24
N THR A 25 5.33 1.00 -2.27
CA THR A 25 4.63 1.68 -1.19
C THR A 25 5.33 3.00 -0.90
N PHE A 26 4.62 3.97 -0.34
CA PHE A 26 5.25 5.21 0.10
C PHE A 26 6.23 4.95 1.25
N SER A 27 7.17 5.88 1.46
CA SER A 27 8.14 5.79 2.56
C SER A 27 7.48 6.22 3.87
N PRO A 28 7.47 5.40 4.93
CA PRO A 28 6.85 5.73 6.21
C PRO A 28 7.75 6.65 7.04
N ARG A 29 7.98 7.86 6.53
CA ARG A 29 8.68 8.92 7.25
C ARG A 29 7.77 9.52 8.32
N ALA A 30 8.35 10.19 9.30
CA ALA A 30 7.59 10.80 10.39
C ALA A 30 6.59 11.87 9.91
N ASP A 31 6.90 12.54 8.80
CA ASP A 31 6.07 13.56 8.15
C ASP A 31 5.10 12.97 7.09
N ALA A 32 5.12 11.66 6.88
CA ALA A 32 4.33 11.04 5.81
C ALA A 32 2.83 11.17 6.07
N GLU A 33 2.37 10.99 7.32
CA GLU A 33 0.95 11.02 7.66
C GLU A 33 0.29 12.37 7.34
N ASP A 34 0.99 13.48 7.60
CA ASP A 34 0.48 14.83 7.31
C ASP A 34 0.27 15.09 5.82
N ALA A 35 0.98 14.35 4.95
CA ALA A 35 0.88 14.48 3.50
C ALA A 35 -0.18 13.57 2.87
N ARG A 36 -0.80 12.65 3.64
CA ARG A 36 -1.78 11.70 3.11
C ARG A 36 -3.14 12.40 2.95
N PRO A 37 -3.70 12.47 1.74
CA PRO A 37 -4.98 13.15 1.55
C PRO A 37 -6.14 12.29 2.06
N GLU A 38 -7.24 12.96 2.40
CA GLU A 38 -8.52 12.32 2.64
C GLU A 38 -9.13 11.76 1.34
N ALA A 39 -10.18 10.94 1.47
CA ALA A 39 -10.87 10.37 0.32
C ALA A 39 -11.67 11.42 -0.47
N LEU A 40 -12.24 12.42 0.19
CA LEU A 40 -12.97 13.52 -0.44
C LEU A 40 -11.98 14.57 -0.96
N THR A 41 -12.11 14.96 -2.23
CA THR A 41 -11.30 16.03 -2.80
C THR A 41 -12.10 17.33 -2.96
N PRO A 42 -11.43 18.49 -3.15
CA PRO A 42 -12.11 19.75 -3.46
C PRO A 42 -12.82 19.75 -4.84
N VAL A 43 -12.54 18.77 -5.70
CA VAL A 43 -13.12 18.69 -7.04
C VAL A 43 -14.37 17.82 -6.98
N ARG A 44 -15.52 18.41 -7.32
CA ARG A 44 -16.81 17.71 -7.30
C ARG A 44 -16.76 16.45 -8.17
N GLY A 45 -17.15 15.32 -7.59
CA GLY A 45 -17.18 14.02 -8.27
C GLY A 45 -15.81 13.34 -8.37
N LEU A 46 -14.75 13.87 -7.76
CA LEU A 46 -13.44 13.24 -7.69
C LEU A 46 -13.13 12.80 -6.25
N TYR A 47 -12.83 11.52 -6.09
CA TYR A 47 -12.52 10.87 -4.82
C TYR A 47 -11.22 10.07 -4.95
N LEU A 48 -10.50 9.90 -3.84
CA LEU A 48 -9.24 9.16 -3.78
C LEU A 48 -9.38 7.88 -2.97
N ALA A 49 -8.77 6.81 -3.46
CA ALA A 49 -8.63 5.55 -2.75
C ALA A 49 -7.23 4.95 -3.00
N GLY A 50 -6.70 4.27 -1.99
CA GLY A 50 -5.38 3.67 -1.98
C GLY A 50 -4.81 3.62 -0.56
N ASP A 51 -3.87 2.70 -0.32
CA ASP A 51 -3.17 2.59 0.97
C ASP A 51 -2.37 3.85 1.34
N TRP A 52 -2.09 4.73 0.38
CA TRP A 52 -1.44 6.02 0.56
C TRP A 52 -2.37 7.16 0.99
N THR A 53 -3.70 6.98 1.00
CA THR A 53 -4.64 7.98 1.54
C THR A 53 -4.66 7.94 3.08
N SER A 54 -5.29 8.93 3.73
CA SER A 54 -5.35 9.05 5.19
C SER A 54 -6.25 7.98 5.84
N THR A 55 -5.72 6.77 5.97
CA THR A 55 -6.46 5.60 6.50
C THR A 55 -6.24 5.38 8.00
N GLY A 56 -5.23 6.03 8.59
CA GLY A 56 -4.73 5.74 9.94
C GLY A 56 -4.03 4.38 10.08
N LEU A 57 -3.77 3.68 8.96
CA LEU A 57 -3.01 2.43 8.90
C LEU A 57 -1.73 2.65 8.08
N PRO A 58 -0.66 1.85 8.29
CA PRO A 58 0.48 1.85 7.38
C PRO A 58 0.07 1.47 5.94
N ALA A 59 0.99 1.60 4.97
CA ALA A 59 0.79 1.16 3.59
C ALA A 59 0.64 -0.37 3.50
N THR A 60 -0.58 -0.87 3.70
CA THR A 60 -0.89 -2.30 3.71
C THR A 60 -2.14 -2.62 2.89
N ILE A 61 -2.38 -3.91 2.68
CA ILE A 61 -3.60 -4.41 2.04
C ILE A 61 -4.84 -3.96 2.83
N GLU A 62 -4.80 -4.01 4.15
CA GLU A 62 -5.88 -3.53 5.03
C GLU A 62 -6.10 -2.03 4.87
N GLY A 63 -5.03 -1.25 4.74
CA GLY A 63 -5.08 0.18 4.40
C GLY A 63 -5.77 0.43 3.06
N ALA A 64 -5.37 -0.28 2.01
CA ALA A 64 -5.99 -0.18 0.68
C ALA A 64 -7.49 -0.52 0.72
N VAL A 65 -7.86 -1.61 1.40
CA VAL A 65 -9.26 -2.04 1.54
C VAL A 65 -10.07 -1.00 2.30
N LYS A 66 -9.58 -0.54 3.46
CA LYS A 66 -10.25 0.49 4.27
C LYS A 66 -10.44 1.78 3.47
N SER A 67 -9.41 2.22 2.76
CA SER A 67 -9.46 3.41 1.89
C SER A 67 -10.56 3.30 0.83
N GLY A 68 -10.71 2.13 0.20
CA GLY A 68 -11.78 1.87 -0.77
C GLY A 68 -13.18 2.02 -0.17
N TYR A 69 -13.42 1.49 1.04
CA TYR A 69 -14.69 1.68 1.74
C TYR A 69 -14.95 3.16 2.07
N THR A 70 -13.95 3.87 2.60
CA THR A 70 -14.07 5.31 2.91
C THR A 70 -14.40 6.13 1.67
N ALA A 71 -13.78 5.84 0.52
CA ALA A 71 -14.11 6.53 -0.73
C ALA A 71 -15.54 6.21 -1.21
N ALA A 72 -15.98 4.96 -1.09
CA ALA A 72 -17.34 4.57 -1.43
C ALA A 72 -18.39 5.23 -0.54
N GLU A 73 -18.15 5.31 0.78
CA GLU A 73 -19.00 6.04 1.73
C GLU A 73 -19.12 7.52 1.34
N ALA A 74 -18.00 8.18 1.04
CA ALA A 74 -18.00 9.58 0.62
C ALA A 74 -18.79 9.84 -0.69
N ILE A 75 -18.84 8.86 -1.61
CA ILE A 75 -19.67 8.92 -2.82
C ILE A 75 -21.15 8.80 -2.48
N LEU A 76 -21.51 7.86 -1.60
CA LEU A 76 -22.90 7.59 -1.23
C LEU A 76 -23.51 8.69 -0.36
N ASP A 77 -22.70 9.33 0.48
CA ASP A 77 -23.12 10.45 1.34
C ASP A 77 -23.28 11.78 0.56
N GLY A 78 -23.04 11.77 -0.75
CA GLY A 78 -23.39 12.87 -1.65
C GLY A 78 -22.43 14.04 -1.64
N GLY A 79 -21.11 13.78 -1.52
CA GLY A 79 -20.08 14.81 -1.75
C GLY A 79 -20.25 15.57 -3.07
#